data_AF-A0A7X5Q4Y1-F1
#
_entry.id   AF-A0A7X5Q4Y1-F1
#
_cell.length_a   1.000
_cell.length_b   1.000
_cell.length_c   1.000
_cell.angle_alpha   90.00
_cell.angle_beta   90.00
_cell.angle_gamma   90.00
#
_symmetry.space_group_name_H-M   'P 1'
#
loop_
_entity.id
_entity.type
_entity.pdbx_description
1 polymer ?
#
loop_
_entity_poly.entity_id
_entity_poly.type
_entity_poly.pdbx_seq_one_letter_code
_entity_poly.pdbx_strand_id
1 'polypeptide(L)'
;MKKKNEVKLAEKKMELEDRLNQELIKETVGVNDYDFACSLITSASNALEPFLGEEEGLKTVMQSFRNLKPRDSMEARMIGQSVILFEYAMKCFRQCGNADGFSPAEATANLGIKLMRVHNETVETLSRYRRGGEQKITVSHAVLANQITNNYGEGVSPQNRGDTSCPQENAEPKQRPTTISHVDSPQWPMEDADSTAAKAPARGRKKGSKM
;
A
#
# COMPACT_ATOMS: atom_id res chain seq x y z
N MET A 1 -48.52 33.82 -19.56
CA MET A 1 -47.10 33.80 -20.03
C MET A 1 -46.08 33.78 -18.89
N LYS A 2 -46.18 34.63 -17.85
CA LYS A 2 -45.21 34.69 -16.73
C LYS A 2 -44.92 33.35 -16.04
N LYS A 3 -45.96 32.61 -15.61
CA LYS A 3 -45.81 31.30 -14.95
C LYS A 3 -45.06 30.24 -15.79
N LYS A 4 -45.19 30.27 -17.12
CA LYS A 4 -44.55 29.30 -18.03
C LYS A 4 -43.04 29.56 -18.17
N ASN A 5 -42.59 30.80 -17.96
CA ASN A 5 -41.18 31.16 -17.96
C ASN A 5 -40.52 30.84 -16.61
N GLU A 6 -41.24 30.99 -15.50
CA GLU A 6 -40.76 30.64 -14.16
C GLU A 6 -40.49 29.13 -14.03
N VAL A 7 -41.38 28.29 -14.55
CA VAL A 7 -41.18 26.83 -14.56
C VAL A 7 -39.95 26.43 -15.37
N LYS A 8 -39.80 26.95 -16.59
CA LYS A 8 -38.61 26.70 -17.43
C LYS A 8 -37.30 27.17 -16.78
N LEU A 9 -37.36 28.23 -15.98
CA LEU A 9 -36.19 28.73 -15.27
C LEU A 9 -35.81 27.80 -14.10
N ALA A 10 -36.80 27.25 -13.39
CA ALA A 10 -36.58 26.28 -12.32
C ALA A 10 -35.98 24.97 -12.85
N GLU A 11 -36.51 24.45 -13.96
CA GLU A 11 -35.98 23.25 -14.63
C GLU A 11 -34.51 23.42 -15.02
N LYS A 12 -34.16 24.55 -15.63
CA LYS A 12 -32.77 24.86 -16.00
C LYS A 12 -31.85 25.01 -14.79
N LYS A 13 -32.35 25.56 -13.68
CA LYS A 13 -31.57 25.69 -12.44
C LYS A 13 -31.25 24.31 -11.86
N MET A 14 -32.25 23.44 -11.77
CA MET A 14 -32.10 22.07 -11.29
C MET A 14 -31.11 21.27 -12.15
N GLU A 15 -31.23 21.36 -13.48
CA GLU A 15 -30.28 20.69 -14.39
C GLU A 15 -28.85 21.23 -14.25
N LEU A 16 -28.69 22.52 -13.98
CA LEU A 16 -27.39 23.13 -13.74
C LEU A 16 -26.77 22.66 -12.41
N GLU A 17 -27.60 22.55 -11.35
CA GLU A 17 -27.18 22.03 -10.05
C GLU A 17 -26.75 20.57 -10.15
N ASP A 18 -27.49 19.72 -10.86
CA ASP A 18 -27.13 18.32 -11.08
C ASP A 18 -25.79 18.19 -11.82
N ARG A 19 -25.57 19.00 -12.85
CA ARG A 19 -24.30 19.02 -13.58
C ARG A 19 -23.13 19.46 -12.71
N LEU A 20 -23.34 20.48 -11.86
CA LEU A 20 -22.32 20.94 -10.93
C LEU A 20 -21.97 19.85 -9.91
N ASN A 21 -22.97 19.14 -9.40
CA ASN A 21 -22.78 18.03 -8.48
C ASN A 21 -22.01 16.87 -9.13
N GLN A 22 -22.31 16.56 -10.40
CA GLN A 22 -21.56 15.55 -11.15
C GLN A 22 -20.09 15.93 -11.33
N GLU A 23 -19.80 17.18 -11.70
CA GLU A 23 -18.42 17.66 -11.82
C GLU A 23 -17.69 17.64 -10.48
N LEU A 24 -18.36 18.05 -9.39
CA LEU A 24 -17.77 18.04 -8.05
C LEU A 24 -17.40 16.62 -7.59
N ILE A 25 -18.27 15.64 -7.86
CA ILE A 25 -18.02 14.24 -7.52
C ILE A 25 -16.84 13.69 -8.33
N LYS A 26 -16.82 13.94 -9.65
CA LYS A 26 -15.71 13.56 -10.53
C LYS A 26 -14.37 14.15 -10.07
N GLU A 27 -14.35 15.45 -9.75
CA GLU A 27 -13.15 16.14 -9.25
C GLU A 27 -12.69 15.57 -7.90
N THR A 28 -13.62 15.31 -6.98
CA THR A 28 -13.29 14.79 -5.65
C THR A 28 -12.67 13.39 -5.71
N VAL A 29 -13.20 12.52 -6.56
CA VAL A 29 -12.71 11.14 -6.72
C VAL A 29 -11.53 11.06 -7.71
N GLY A 30 -11.27 12.11 -8.50
CA GLY A 30 -10.17 12.14 -9.47
C GLY A 30 -10.44 11.30 -10.72
N VAL A 31 -11.70 11.22 -11.16
CA VAL A 31 -12.12 10.40 -12.31
C VAL A 31 -13.03 11.18 -13.24
N ASN A 32 -12.87 10.95 -14.55
CA ASN A 32 -13.65 11.65 -15.58
C ASN A 32 -15.06 11.06 -15.79
N ASP A 33 -15.29 9.83 -15.33
CA ASP A 33 -16.55 9.12 -15.44
C ASP A 33 -17.34 9.22 -14.14
N TYR A 34 -18.52 9.86 -14.22
CA TYR A 34 -19.41 10.08 -13.08
C TYR A 34 -19.99 8.79 -12.51
N ASP A 35 -20.39 7.85 -13.38
CA ASP A 35 -21.00 6.59 -12.95
C ASP A 35 -19.94 5.73 -12.24
N PHE A 36 -18.72 5.74 -12.77
CA PHE A 36 -17.60 5.07 -12.13
C PHE A 36 -17.26 5.70 -10.77
N ALA A 37 -17.23 7.04 -10.67
CA ALA A 37 -16.99 7.75 -9.42
C ALA A 37 -18.05 7.39 -8.35
N CYS A 38 -19.33 7.40 -8.73
CA CYS A 38 -20.42 6.96 -7.86
C CYS A 38 -20.24 5.51 -7.43
N SER A 39 -19.92 4.61 -8.37
CA SER A 39 -19.71 3.19 -8.05
C SER A 39 -18.59 2.95 -7.04
N LEU A 40 -17.50 3.73 -7.11
CA LEU A 40 -16.39 3.65 -6.16
C LEU A 40 -16.80 4.12 -4.77
N ILE A 41 -17.49 5.27 -4.69
CA ILE A 41 -18.00 5.82 -3.44
C ILE A 41 -18.98 4.83 -2.80
N THR A 42 -19.98 4.36 -3.55
CA THR A 42 -21.00 3.43 -3.06
C THR A 42 -20.40 2.10 -2.63
N SER A 43 -19.47 1.54 -3.42
CA SER A 43 -18.82 0.27 -3.05
C SER A 43 -18.01 0.41 -1.76
N ALA A 44 -17.29 1.53 -1.60
CA ALA A 44 -16.50 1.77 -0.41
C ALA A 44 -17.38 2.09 0.82
N SER A 45 -18.47 2.86 0.67
CA SER A 45 -19.39 3.15 1.77
C SER A 45 -20.12 1.88 2.23
N ASN A 46 -20.60 1.07 1.29
CA ASN A 46 -21.31 -0.18 1.60
C ASN A 46 -20.39 -1.19 2.29
N ALA A 47 -19.09 -1.18 1.99
CA ALA A 47 -18.13 -2.00 2.72
C ALA A 47 -17.98 -1.57 4.18
N LEU A 48 -18.19 -0.30 4.51
CA LEU A 48 -18.10 0.24 5.87
C LEU A 48 -19.42 0.24 6.64
N GLU A 49 -20.54 0.15 5.94
CA GLU A 49 -21.90 0.19 6.51
C GLU A 49 -22.09 -0.75 7.71
N PRO A 50 -21.61 -2.02 7.73
CA PRO A 50 -21.82 -2.92 8.86
C PRO A 50 -21.17 -2.47 10.18
N PHE A 51 -20.37 -1.39 10.16
CA PHE A 51 -19.57 -0.93 11.30
C PHE A 51 -19.83 0.52 11.68
N LEU A 52 -19.91 1.39 10.68
CA LEU A 52 -20.08 2.83 10.87
C LEU A 52 -21.51 3.30 10.59
N GLY A 53 -22.32 2.48 9.90
CA GLY A 53 -23.60 2.90 9.34
C GLY A 53 -23.43 3.60 7.98
N GLU A 54 -24.54 3.77 7.27
CA GLU A 54 -24.58 4.31 5.90
C GLU A 54 -24.01 5.73 5.80
N GLU A 55 -24.52 6.66 6.62
CA GLU A 55 -24.13 8.07 6.59
C GLU A 55 -22.66 8.28 6.95
N GLU A 56 -22.20 7.68 8.05
CA GLU A 56 -20.83 7.87 8.52
C GLU A 56 -19.83 7.14 7.61
N GLY A 57 -20.20 5.99 7.03
CA GLY A 57 -19.42 5.31 6.00
C GLY A 57 -19.23 6.17 4.75
N LEU A 58 -20.32 6.76 4.23
CA LEU A 58 -20.26 7.68 3.10
C LEU A 58 -19.39 8.91 3.41
N LYS A 59 -19.60 9.53 4.57
CA LYS A 59 -18.83 10.69 5.02
C LYS A 59 -17.33 10.39 5.15
N THR A 60 -16.98 9.25 5.74
CA THR A 60 -15.59 8.81 5.89
C THR A 60 -14.90 8.64 4.54
N VAL A 61 -15.57 7.99 3.59
CA VAL A 61 -15.05 7.79 2.22
C VAL A 61 -14.90 9.13 1.49
N MET A 62 -15.92 9.98 1.52
CA MET A 62 -15.90 11.29 0.85
C MET A 62 -14.81 12.22 1.41
N GLN A 63 -14.66 12.25 2.75
CA GLN A 63 -13.58 13.00 3.40
C GLN A 63 -12.21 12.46 3.01
N SER A 64 -12.07 11.13 2.92
CA SER A 64 -10.82 10.50 2.51
C SER A 64 -10.44 10.87 1.08
N PHE A 65 -11.38 10.84 0.13
CA PHE A 65 -11.13 11.29 -1.23
C PHE A 65 -10.77 12.77 -1.30
N ARG A 66 -11.52 13.63 -0.59
CA ARG A 66 -11.24 15.07 -0.53
C ARG A 66 -9.85 15.39 0.04
N ASN A 67 -9.40 14.64 1.05
CA ASN A 67 -8.13 14.87 1.72
C ASN A 67 -6.94 14.31 0.92
N LEU A 68 -7.10 13.11 0.34
CA LEU A 68 -6.02 12.42 -0.36
C LEU A 68 -5.89 12.84 -1.82
N LYS A 69 -6.94 13.43 -2.40
CA LYS A 69 -6.99 13.99 -3.76
C LYS A 69 -6.44 13.01 -4.81
N PRO A 70 -7.20 11.95 -5.14
CA PRO A 70 -6.79 11.03 -6.18
C PRO A 70 -6.59 11.77 -7.51
N ARG A 71 -5.58 11.34 -8.28
CA ARG A 71 -5.28 11.93 -9.60
C ARG A 71 -5.91 11.18 -10.77
N ASP A 72 -6.25 9.91 -10.55
CA ASP A 72 -6.83 9.02 -11.53
C ASP A 72 -7.66 7.91 -10.85
N SER A 73 -8.27 7.06 -11.68
CA SER A 73 -9.08 5.91 -11.25
C SER A 73 -8.31 4.89 -10.41
N MET A 74 -7.00 4.74 -10.64
CA MET A 74 -6.17 3.78 -9.92
C MET A 74 -5.90 4.29 -8.51
N GLU A 75 -5.49 5.55 -8.35
CA GLU A 75 -5.35 6.18 -7.04
C GLU A 75 -6.66 6.12 -6.26
N ALA A 76 -7.79 6.41 -6.91
CA ALA A 76 -9.10 6.39 -6.27
C ALA A 76 -9.43 5.01 -5.69
N ARG A 77 -9.18 3.94 -6.46
CA ARG A 77 -9.40 2.57 -5.99
C ARG A 77 -8.50 2.22 -4.80
N MET A 78 -7.22 2.59 -4.86
CA MET A 78 -6.27 2.29 -3.78
C MET A 78 -6.61 3.06 -2.49
N ILE A 79 -7.04 4.31 -2.62
CA ILE A 79 -7.51 5.11 -1.49
C ILE A 79 -8.75 4.48 -0.87
N GLY A 80 -9.75 4.10 -1.67
CA GLY A 80 -10.94 3.42 -1.17
C GLY A 80 -10.60 2.14 -0.41
N GLN A 81 -9.72 1.29 -0.98
CA GLN A 81 -9.24 0.07 -0.31
C GLN A 81 -8.51 0.38 1.01
N SER A 82 -7.62 1.37 1.00
CA SER A 82 -6.85 1.79 2.19
C SER A 82 -7.76 2.20 3.35
N VAL A 83 -8.81 2.98 3.07
CA VAL A 83 -9.80 3.41 4.08
C VAL A 83 -10.53 2.21 4.66
N ILE A 84 -11.03 1.31 3.80
CA ILE A 84 -11.74 0.10 4.25
C ILE A 84 -10.85 -0.76 5.15
N LEU A 85 -9.61 -1.03 4.73
CA LEU A 85 -8.68 -1.85 5.50
C LEU A 85 -8.38 -1.25 6.87
N PHE A 86 -8.22 0.07 6.95
CA PHE A 86 -7.97 0.77 8.19
C PHE A 86 -9.15 0.67 9.16
N GLU A 87 -10.36 0.97 8.69
CA GLU A 87 -11.57 0.92 9.52
C GLU A 87 -11.86 -0.50 10.04
N TYR A 88 -11.69 -1.51 9.19
CA TYR A 88 -11.82 -2.91 9.60
C TYR A 88 -10.77 -3.30 10.64
N ALA A 89 -9.52 -2.85 10.48
CA ALA A 89 -8.48 -3.11 11.46
C ALA A 89 -8.80 -2.46 12.82
N MET A 90 -9.26 -1.21 12.83
CA MET A 90 -9.69 -0.52 14.04
C MET A 90 -10.85 -1.25 14.73
N LYS A 91 -11.80 -1.78 13.95
CA LYS A 91 -12.87 -2.63 14.51
C LYS A 91 -12.31 -3.90 15.14
N CYS A 92 -11.38 -4.59 14.48
CA CYS A 92 -10.74 -5.78 15.05
C CYS A 92 -10.04 -5.48 16.38
N PHE A 93 -9.32 -4.37 16.49
CA PHE A 93 -8.67 -3.96 17.74
C PHE A 93 -9.67 -3.61 18.83
N ARG A 94 -10.77 -2.93 18.48
CA ARG A 94 -11.86 -2.66 19.43
C ARG A 94 -12.51 -3.95 19.93
N GLN A 95 -12.73 -4.93 19.05
CA GLN A 95 -13.28 -6.24 19.43
C GLN A 95 -12.33 -7.02 20.32
N CYS A 96 -11.02 -6.97 20.07
CA CYS A 96 -10.01 -7.58 20.94
C CYS A 96 -10.08 -7.02 22.36
N GLY A 97 -10.26 -5.71 22.52
CA GLY A 97 -10.37 -5.09 23.85
C GLY A 97 -11.64 -5.48 24.63
N ASN A 98 -12.68 -5.94 23.93
CA ASN A 98 -13.98 -6.30 24.51
C ASN A 98 -14.22 -7.81 24.56
N ALA A 99 -13.24 -8.63 24.18
CA ALA A 99 -13.41 -10.07 24.08
C ALA A 99 -13.34 -10.76 25.45
N ASP A 100 -14.35 -11.57 25.75
CA ASP A 100 -14.39 -12.41 26.94
C ASP A 100 -13.51 -13.67 26.74
N GLY A 101 -12.22 -13.50 26.99
CA GLY A 101 -11.24 -14.59 26.98
C GLY A 101 -10.11 -14.41 25.96
N PHE A 102 -9.02 -15.13 26.20
CA PHE A 102 -7.78 -14.97 25.45
C PHE A 102 -7.91 -15.37 23.97
N SER A 103 -8.57 -16.48 23.66
CA SER A 103 -8.62 -16.99 22.29
C SER A 103 -9.36 -16.09 21.29
N PRO A 104 -10.57 -15.55 21.60
CA PRO A 104 -11.22 -14.59 20.71
C PRO A 104 -10.47 -13.24 20.61
N ALA A 105 -9.85 -12.80 21.71
CA ALA A 105 -9.02 -11.59 21.72
C ALA A 105 -7.81 -11.74 20.77
N GLU A 106 -7.08 -12.85 20.89
CA GLU A 106 -5.92 -13.15 20.05
C GLU A 106 -6.31 -13.28 18.56
N ALA A 107 -7.43 -13.96 18.26
CA ALA A 107 -7.89 -14.11 16.88
C ALA A 107 -8.22 -12.77 16.22
N THR A 108 -8.94 -11.89 16.94
CA THR A 108 -9.30 -10.56 16.44
C THR A 108 -8.08 -9.63 16.35
N ALA A 109 -7.16 -9.67 17.31
CA ALA A 109 -5.90 -8.94 17.25
C ALA A 109 -5.06 -9.34 16.02
N ASN A 110 -4.91 -10.65 15.78
CA ASN A 110 -4.15 -11.17 14.65
C ASN A 110 -4.76 -10.77 13.31
N LEU A 111 -6.09 -10.78 13.19
CA LEU A 111 -6.77 -10.28 12.00
C LEU A 111 -6.53 -8.77 11.79
N GLY A 112 -6.65 -7.97 12.84
CA GLY A 112 -6.38 -6.53 12.80
C GLY A 112 -4.94 -6.22 12.35
N ILE A 113 -3.95 -6.96 12.87
CA ILE A 113 -2.54 -6.84 12.46
C ILE A 113 -2.36 -7.16 10.98
N LYS A 114 -3.00 -8.22 10.47
CA LYS A 114 -2.93 -8.58 9.04
C LYS A 114 -3.53 -7.49 8.16
N LEU A 115 -4.69 -6.96 8.53
CA LEU A 115 -5.32 -5.86 7.79
C LEU A 115 -4.46 -4.61 7.78
N MET A 116 -3.82 -4.25 8.91
CA MET A 116 -2.88 -3.12 8.98
C MET A 116 -1.64 -3.32 8.10
N ARG A 117 -1.14 -4.56 7.97
CA ARG A 117 -0.03 -4.86 7.04
C ARG A 117 -0.42 -4.59 5.61
N VAL A 118 -1.58 -5.11 5.18
CA VAL A 118 -2.11 -4.86 3.83
C VAL A 118 -2.41 -3.37 3.62
N HIS A 119 -2.95 -2.67 4.62
CA HIS A 119 -3.14 -1.22 4.56
C HIS A 119 -1.81 -0.49 4.29
N ASN A 120 -0.75 -0.80 5.04
CA ASN A 120 0.56 -0.20 4.83
C ASN A 120 1.12 -0.51 3.43
N GLU A 121 0.94 -1.73 2.93
CA GLU A 121 1.32 -2.11 1.56
C GLU A 121 0.55 -1.30 0.52
N THR A 122 -0.76 -1.06 0.72
CA THR A 122 -1.55 -0.23 -0.21
C THR A 122 -1.10 1.23 -0.21
N VAL A 123 -0.82 1.80 0.97
CA VAL A 123 -0.30 3.17 1.10
C VAL A 123 1.08 3.30 0.48
N GLU A 124 1.95 2.31 0.68
CA GLU A 124 3.26 2.27 0.05
C GLU A 124 3.14 2.16 -1.48
N THR A 125 2.26 1.29 -1.97
CA THR A 125 2.02 1.13 -3.41
C THR A 125 1.48 2.42 -4.01
N LEU A 126 0.57 3.12 -3.34
CA LEU A 126 0.08 4.44 -3.77
C LEU A 126 1.22 5.48 -3.80
N SER A 127 2.08 5.48 -2.78
CA SER A 127 3.26 6.35 -2.73
C SER A 127 4.24 6.04 -3.86
N ARG A 128 4.47 4.77 -4.18
CA ARG A 128 5.31 4.34 -5.31
C ARG A 128 4.69 4.74 -6.65
N TYR A 129 3.38 4.57 -6.80
CA TYR A 129 2.61 4.99 -7.98
C TYR A 129 2.76 6.49 -8.22
N ARG A 130 2.58 7.31 -7.17
CA ARG A 130 2.75 8.77 -7.22
C ARG A 130 4.17 9.23 -7.56
N ARG A 131 5.18 8.44 -7.20
CA ARG A 131 6.58 8.68 -7.54
C ARG A 131 6.96 8.25 -8.95
N GLY A 132 6.06 7.61 -9.70
CA GLY A 132 6.31 7.17 -11.08
C GLY A 132 7.43 6.13 -11.20
N GLY A 133 7.73 5.39 -10.14
CA GLY A 133 8.80 4.37 -10.14
C GLY A 133 10.22 4.91 -9.93
N GLU A 134 10.42 6.20 -9.64
CA GLU A 134 11.75 6.72 -9.32
C GLU A 134 12.19 6.31 -7.89
N GLN A 135 13.11 5.35 -7.82
CA GLN A 135 13.86 5.06 -6.58
C GLN A 135 15.18 5.83 -6.59
N LYS A 136 15.23 6.99 -5.92
CA LYS A 136 16.50 7.70 -5.66
C LYS A 136 17.29 6.95 -4.59
N ILE A 137 18.27 6.15 -5.00
CA ILE A 137 19.27 5.55 -4.10
C ILE A 137 20.44 6.52 -4.01
N THR A 138 20.57 7.21 -2.87
CA THR A 138 21.75 8.03 -2.58
C THR A 138 22.73 7.18 -1.77
N VAL A 139 23.81 6.70 -2.40
CA VAL A 139 24.90 6.03 -1.67
C VAL A 139 25.73 7.10 -0.98
N SER A 140 25.55 7.22 0.34
CA SER A 140 26.45 8.02 1.18
C SER A 140 27.55 7.10 1.71
N HIS A 141 28.77 7.25 1.19
CA HIS A 141 29.95 6.64 1.79
C HIS A 141 30.24 7.31 3.14
N ALA A 142 29.67 6.78 4.22
CA ALA A 142 30.10 7.15 5.55
C ALA A 142 31.45 6.46 5.82
N VAL A 143 32.55 7.21 5.72
CA VAL A 143 33.84 6.77 6.25
C VAL A 143 33.72 6.80 7.77
N LEU A 144 33.40 5.65 8.35
CA LEU A 144 33.66 5.42 9.76
C LEU A 144 35.17 5.32 9.90
N ALA A 145 35.81 6.43 10.27
CA ALA A 145 37.16 6.39 10.79
C ALA A 145 37.12 5.55 12.07
N ASN A 146 37.44 4.27 11.95
CA ASN A 146 37.68 3.39 13.07
C ASN A 146 38.84 3.99 13.89
N GLN A 147 38.52 4.79 14.90
CA GLN A 147 39.45 5.00 16.01
C GLN A 147 39.45 3.71 16.83
N ILE A 148 40.28 2.77 16.41
CA ILE A 148 40.76 1.71 17.28
C ILE A 148 41.66 2.40 18.31
N THR A 149 41.10 2.74 19.48
CA THR A 149 41.90 3.17 20.62
C THR A 149 42.52 1.92 21.27
N ASN A 150 43.72 1.56 20.80
CA ASN A 150 44.55 0.60 21.51
C ASN A 150 45.02 1.25 22.81
N ASN A 151 44.32 0.94 23.90
CA ASN A 151 44.75 1.22 25.26
C ASN A 151 45.80 0.17 25.67
N TYR A 152 47.06 0.43 25.33
CA TYR A 152 48.21 -0.06 26.10
C TYR A 152 49.20 1.09 26.18
N GLY A 153 49.39 1.60 27.39
CA GLY A 153 50.40 2.59 27.68
C GLY A 153 51.78 1.95 27.64
N GLU A 154 52.70 2.58 26.92
CA GLU A 154 54.05 2.93 27.39
C GLU A 154 54.69 3.79 26.31
N GLY A 155 55.23 4.92 26.74
CA GLY A 155 55.41 6.08 25.88
C GLY A 155 56.65 6.02 24.99
N VAL A 156 56.58 6.75 23.88
CA VAL A 156 57.72 7.48 23.30
C VAL A 156 57.14 8.74 22.64
N SER A 157 57.69 9.90 23.01
CA SER A 157 57.38 11.21 22.39
C SER A 157 58.06 11.36 21.01
N PRO A 158 57.58 12.28 20.15
CA PRO A 158 57.78 12.22 18.70
C PRO A 158 59.14 12.76 18.25
N GLN A 159 59.79 12.06 17.32
CA GLN A 159 60.90 12.60 16.54
C GLN A 159 60.42 12.98 15.13
N ASN A 160 60.32 14.29 14.91
CA ASN A 160 60.23 14.90 13.58
C ASN A 160 61.48 14.58 12.76
N ARG A 161 61.28 13.94 11.61
CA ARG A 161 62.09 13.93 10.37
C ARG A 161 61.19 13.20 9.36
N GLY A 162 60.85 13.67 8.19
CA GLY A 162 61.45 14.61 7.26
C GLY A 162 60.90 14.17 5.88
N ASP A 163 60.79 15.10 4.95
CA ASP A 163 60.25 14.90 3.60
C ASP A 163 60.65 13.56 2.97
N THR A 164 59.66 12.82 2.45
CA THR A 164 59.90 11.92 1.34
C THR A 164 58.66 11.92 0.44
N SER A 165 58.79 12.61 -0.68
CA SER A 165 57.92 12.51 -1.83
C SER A 165 57.78 11.05 -2.27
N CYS A 166 56.55 10.59 -2.47
CA CYS A 166 56.26 9.29 -3.09
C CYS A 166 56.92 9.21 -4.48
N PRO A 167 57.74 8.19 -4.77
CA PRO A 167 58.00 7.80 -6.15
C PRO A 167 56.74 7.14 -6.70
N GLN A 168 56.15 7.74 -7.74
CA GLN A 168 55.25 7.04 -8.66
C GLN A 168 56.07 5.96 -9.38
N GLU A 169 55.98 4.72 -8.94
CA GLU A 169 56.27 3.59 -9.80
C GLU A 169 55.37 2.43 -9.37
N ASN A 170 54.69 1.84 -10.36
CA ASN A 170 53.58 0.88 -10.25
C ASN A 170 52.18 1.49 -10.08
N ALA A 171 51.78 2.33 -11.04
CA ALA A 171 50.36 2.47 -11.37
C ALA A 171 49.91 1.21 -12.12
N GLU A 172 49.21 0.29 -11.44
CA GLU A 172 48.44 -0.75 -12.11
C GLU A 172 47.32 -0.11 -12.96
N PRO A 173 47.05 -0.60 -14.18
CA PRO A 173 45.99 -0.05 -15.01
C PRO A 173 44.62 -0.30 -14.35
N LYS A 174 43.84 0.77 -14.19
CA LYS A 174 42.43 0.72 -13.74
C LYS A 174 41.66 -0.32 -14.58
N GLN A 175 41.14 -1.34 -13.92
CA GLN A 175 40.19 -2.26 -14.54
C GLN A 175 38.95 -1.46 -15.00
N ARG A 176 38.58 -1.62 -16.28
CA ARG A 176 37.31 -1.10 -16.80
C ARG A 176 36.14 -1.79 -16.08
N PRO A 177 35.01 -1.09 -15.86
CA PRO A 177 33.83 -1.72 -15.31
C PRO A 177 33.37 -2.83 -16.26
N THR A 178 33.33 -4.05 -15.75
CA THR A 178 32.79 -5.20 -16.46
C THR A 178 31.29 -5.03 -16.60
N THR A 179 30.80 -5.08 -17.84
CA THR A 179 29.38 -5.23 -18.14
C THR A 179 28.90 -6.52 -17.48
N ILE A 180 27.95 -6.42 -16.55
CA ILE A 180 27.31 -7.60 -15.97
C ILE A 180 26.41 -8.18 -17.06
N SER A 181 26.86 -9.24 -17.73
CA SER A 181 26.01 -10.09 -18.56
C SER A 181 24.97 -10.75 -17.66
N HIS A 182 23.70 -10.73 -18.09
CA HIS A 182 22.62 -11.47 -17.45
C HIS A 182 23.03 -12.95 -17.37
N VAL A 183 23.32 -13.44 -16.17
CA VAL A 183 23.56 -14.86 -15.94
C VAL A 183 22.18 -15.50 -15.89
N ASP A 184 21.93 -16.45 -16.79
CA ASP A 184 20.73 -17.28 -16.74
C ASP A 184 20.56 -17.88 -15.34
N SER A 185 19.36 -17.72 -14.79
CA SER A 185 19.00 -18.25 -13.47
C SER A 185 19.37 -19.73 -13.37
N PRO A 186 19.96 -20.19 -12.25
CA PRO A 186 20.13 -21.61 -12.00
C PRO A 186 18.75 -22.30 -12.07
N GLN A 187 18.63 -23.28 -12.96
CA GLN A 187 17.48 -24.16 -13.02
C GLN A 187 17.51 -25.03 -11.77
N TRP A 188 16.69 -24.67 -10.79
CA TRP A 188 16.53 -25.44 -9.57
C TRP A 188 16.07 -26.86 -9.94
N PRO A 189 16.70 -27.92 -9.42
CA PRO A 189 16.21 -29.28 -9.64
C PRO A 189 14.84 -29.39 -8.98
N MET A 190 13.79 -29.54 -9.80
CA MET A 190 12.54 -30.11 -9.32
C MET A 190 12.86 -31.54 -8.91
N GLU A 191 12.83 -31.82 -7.62
CA GLU A 191 12.65 -33.19 -7.16
C GLU A 191 11.28 -33.66 -7.66
N ASP A 192 11.28 -34.76 -8.41
CA ASP A 192 10.09 -35.42 -8.92
C ASP A 192 9.21 -35.85 -7.74
N ALA A 193 8.24 -35.00 -7.38
CA ALA A 193 7.14 -35.39 -6.50
C ALA A 193 6.26 -36.38 -7.28
N ASP A 194 6.59 -37.65 -7.10
CA ASP A 194 5.87 -38.83 -7.57
C ASP A 194 4.35 -38.65 -7.38
N SER A 195 3.66 -38.30 -8.46
CA SER A 195 2.22 -38.09 -8.47
C SER A 195 1.49 -39.43 -8.57
N THR A 196 1.56 -40.25 -7.53
CA THR A 196 0.58 -41.32 -7.31
C THR A 196 -0.68 -40.72 -6.70
N ALA A 197 -1.59 -40.30 -7.56
CA ALA A 197 -2.94 -39.87 -7.19
C ALA A 197 -3.72 -41.01 -6.53
N ALA A 198 -3.73 -41.04 -5.20
CA ALA A 198 -4.67 -41.85 -4.43
C ALA A 198 -6.08 -41.26 -4.59
N LYS A 199 -6.91 -41.94 -5.39
CA LYS A 199 -8.30 -41.60 -5.66
C LYS A 199 -9.14 -41.84 -4.39
N ALA A 200 -9.48 -40.78 -3.67
CA ALA A 200 -10.39 -40.86 -2.52
C ALA A 200 -11.83 -41.20 -2.98
N PRO A 201 -12.54 -42.15 -2.34
CA PRO A 201 -13.89 -42.51 -2.76
C PRO A 201 -14.93 -41.44 -2.35
N ALA A 202 -15.81 -41.13 -3.30
CA ALA A 202 -16.92 -40.18 -3.16
C ALA A 202 -17.89 -40.58 -2.03
N ARG A 203 -18.10 -39.67 -1.07
CA ARG A 203 -19.04 -39.86 0.04
C ARG A 203 -20.47 -39.68 -0.46
N GLY A 204 -21.18 -40.79 -0.61
CA GLY A 204 -22.58 -40.83 -1.02
C GLY A 204 -23.51 -40.09 -0.06
N ARG A 205 -24.25 -39.11 -0.59
CA ARG A 205 -25.33 -38.38 0.08
C ARG A 205 -26.57 -39.29 0.17
N LYS A 206 -26.79 -39.93 1.33
CA LYS A 206 -28.04 -40.66 1.60
C LYS A 206 -29.21 -39.68 1.67
N LYS A 207 -30.14 -39.79 0.72
CA LYS A 207 -31.50 -39.23 0.80
C LYS A 207 -32.26 -40.04 1.85
N GLY A 208 -32.68 -39.40 2.95
CA GLY A 208 -33.67 -39.94 3.86
C GLY A 208 -35.05 -39.86 3.19
N SER A 209 -35.64 -41.03 2.92
CA SER A 209 -37.05 -41.19 2.54
C SER A 209 -37.83 -41.66 3.77
N LYS A 210 -39.06 -41.16 3.87
CA LYS A 210 -40.11 -41.40 4.87
C LYS A 210 -40.25 -42.86 5.32
N MET A 211 -40.52 -43.05 6.61
CA MET A 211 -41.72 -43.71 7.16
C MET A 211 -42.11 -42.99 8.45
#